data_AF-A0A5N5UYY9-F1
#
_entry.id   AF-A0A5N5UYY9-F1
#
_cell.length_a   1.000
_cell.length_b   1.000
_cell.length_c   1.000
_cell.angle_alpha   90.00
_cell.angle_beta   90.00
_cell.angle_gamma   90.00
#
_symmetry.space_group_name_H-M   'P 1'
#
loop_
_entity.id
_entity.type
_entity.pdbx_description
1 polymer ?
#
loop_
_entity_poly.entity_id
_entity_poly.type
_entity_poly.pdbx_seq_one_letter_code
_entity_poly.pdbx_strand_id
1 'polypeptide(L)'
;MDVERLADGIDDLRRRFDEAGRDFDGIDITFTNPEGGSPGSADFNADAYLAGLERLAKIGVTWVQVGLPGDSLAHVLEAIEQFGSSVIAASV
;
A
#
# COMPACT_ATOMS: atom_id res chain seq x y z
N MET A 1 -10.56 6.42 -1.47
CA MET A 1 -9.31 7.16 -1.73
C MET A 1 -9.35 7.59 -3.18
N ASP A 2 -8.94 8.81 -3.49
CA ASP A 2 -8.96 9.34 -4.84
C ASP A 2 -7.57 9.10 -5.48
N VAL A 3 -7.46 8.02 -6.25
CA VAL A 3 -6.20 7.57 -6.89
C VAL A 3 -5.72 8.58 -7.92
N GLU A 4 -6.64 9.24 -8.62
CA GLU A 4 -6.33 10.24 -9.65
C GLU A 4 -5.70 11.46 -9.00
N ARG A 5 -6.28 11.95 -7.90
CA ARG A 5 -5.69 13.04 -7.13
C ARG A 5 -4.32 12.70 -6.54
N LEU A 6 -4.10 11.44 -6.14
CA LEU A 6 -2.78 11.00 -5.66
C LEU A 6 -1.76 10.98 -6.80
N ALA A 7 -2.13 10.50 -7.98
CA ALA A 7 -1.28 10.54 -9.17
C ALA A 7 -0.86 11.97 -9.52
N ASP A 8 -1.81 12.91 -9.55
CA ASP A 8 -1.53 14.34 -9.78
C ASP A 8 -0.53 14.90 -8.74
N GLY A 9 -0.67 14.50 -7.48
CA GLY A 9 0.22 14.91 -6.41
C GLY A 9 1.65 14.35 -6.56
N ILE A 10 1.78 13.11 -7.04
CA ILE A 10 3.07 12.47 -7.29
C ILE A 10 3.76 13.11 -8.50
N ASP A 11 3.01 13.41 -9.57
CA ASP A 11 3.55 14.11 -10.74
C ASP A 11 4.00 15.53 -10.40
N ASP A 12 3.23 16.25 -9.59
CA ASP A 12 3.66 17.57 -9.09
C ASP A 12 4.92 17.48 -8.21
N LEU A 13 5.03 16.44 -7.37
CA LEU A 13 6.24 16.22 -6.58
C LEU A 13 7.46 15.96 -7.48
N ARG A 14 7.31 15.13 -8.52
CA ARG A 14 8.38 14.84 -9.49
C ARG A 14 8.85 16.11 -10.18
N ARG A 15 7.93 16.94 -10.68
CA ARG A 15 8.24 18.25 -11.29
C ARG A 15 9.06 19.14 -10.35
N ARG A 16 8.72 19.17 -9.05
CA ARG A 16 9.46 19.98 -8.06
C ARG A 16 10.86 19.43 -7.78
N PHE A 17 11.07 18.13 -7.87
CA PHE A 17 12.40 17.53 -7.78
C PHE A 17 13.26 17.92 -8.98
N ASP A 18 12.70 17.87 -10.19
CA ASP A 18 13.38 18.31 -11.42
C ASP A 18 13.80 19.79 -11.33
N GLU A 19 12.88 20.67 -10.90
CA GLU A 19 13.16 22.10 -10.70
C GLU A 19 14.24 22.37 -9.66
N ALA A 20 14.33 21.51 -8.64
CA ALA A 20 15.34 21.61 -7.59
C ALA A 20 16.66 20.90 -7.94
N GLY A 21 16.75 20.20 -9.07
CA GLY A 21 17.91 19.38 -9.44
C GLY A 21 18.17 18.23 -8.46
N ARG A 22 17.10 17.65 -7.90
CA ARG A 22 17.16 16.56 -6.91
C ARG A 22 16.76 15.24 -7.55
N ASP A 23 17.39 14.16 -7.10
CA ASP A 23 17.04 12.79 -7.51
C ASP A 23 15.70 12.37 -6.89
N PHE A 24 14.70 12.13 -7.74
CA PHE A 24 13.37 11.67 -7.34
C PHE A 24 13.36 10.18 -6.98
N ASP A 25 14.21 9.37 -7.59
CA ASP A 25 14.26 7.93 -7.35
C ASP A 25 14.93 7.60 -6.00
N GLY A 26 15.59 8.59 -5.40
CA GLY A 26 16.19 8.50 -4.06
C GLY A 26 15.20 8.61 -2.90
N ILE A 27 13.89 8.70 -3.15
CA ILE A 27 12.86 8.77 -2.11
C ILE A 27 11.83 7.66 -2.24
N ASP A 28 11.26 7.27 -1.10
CA ASP A 28 10.10 6.40 -1.04
C ASP A 28 8.80 7.22 -0.98
N ILE A 29 7.77 6.72 -1.65
CA ILE A 29 6.41 7.25 -1.58
C ILE A 29 5.55 6.21 -0.89
N THR A 30 5.06 6.56 0.29
CA THR A 30 4.19 5.69 1.09
C THR A 30 2.75 6.15 1.07
N PHE A 31 1.83 5.20 0.88
CA PHE A 31 0.40 5.45 0.99
C PHE A 31 -0.33 4.21 1.51
N THR A 32 -1.41 4.41 2.26
CA THR A 32 -2.24 3.30 2.75
C THR A 32 -3.10 2.73 1.61
N ASN A 33 -3.11 1.41 1.45
CA ASN A 33 -4.04 0.73 0.55
C ASN A 33 -5.45 0.73 1.18
N PRO A 34 -6.46 1.36 0.54
CA PRO A 34 -7.83 1.38 1.06
C PRO A 34 -8.64 0.15 0.63
N GLU A 35 -8.10 -0.70 -0.25
CA GLU A 35 -8.80 -1.81 -0.87
C GLU A 35 -8.57 -3.11 -0.11
N GLY A 36 -9.54 -4.02 -0.16
CA GLY A 36 -9.42 -5.35 0.44
C GLY A 36 -9.59 -5.39 1.96
N GLY A 37 -9.83 -4.24 2.61
CA GLY A 37 -10.10 -4.19 4.05
C GLY A 37 -8.85 -4.43 4.91
N SER A 38 -9.07 -4.65 6.21
CA SER A 38 -8.01 -4.82 7.20
C SER A 38 -7.69 -6.31 7.41
N PRO A 39 -6.42 -6.73 7.36
CA PRO A 39 -6.03 -8.09 7.73
C PRO A 39 -6.53 -8.49 9.13
N GLY A 40 -6.95 -9.74 9.30
CA GLY A 40 -7.61 -10.22 10.52
C GLY A 40 -9.11 -9.89 10.60
N SER A 41 -9.62 -8.97 9.76
CA SER A 41 -11.06 -8.73 9.69
C SER A 41 -11.78 -9.82 8.90
N ALA A 42 -13.04 -10.10 9.27
CA ALA A 42 -13.88 -11.09 8.59
C ALA A 42 -14.22 -10.71 7.13
N ASP A 43 -14.11 -9.42 6.78
CA ASP A 43 -14.34 -8.88 5.44
C ASP A 43 -13.05 -8.68 4.63
N PHE A 44 -11.89 -9.14 5.14
CA PHE A 44 -10.63 -9.05 4.42
C PHE A 44 -10.68 -9.82 3.08
N ASN A 45 -10.29 -9.14 2.01
CA ASN A 45 -10.27 -9.66 0.65
C ASN A 45 -8.88 -9.46 0.02
N ALA A 46 -8.10 -10.54 -0.04
CA ALA A 46 -6.73 -10.53 -0.55
C ALA A 46 -6.63 -10.14 -2.04
N ASP A 47 -7.56 -10.60 -2.88
CA ASP A 47 -7.54 -10.27 -4.32
C ASP A 47 -7.79 -8.78 -4.55
N ALA A 48 -8.75 -8.19 -3.82
CA ALA A 48 -9.01 -6.76 -3.87
C ALA A 48 -7.82 -5.97 -3.30
N TYR A 49 -7.17 -6.48 -2.26
CA TYR A 49 -5.97 -5.88 -1.69
C TYR A 49 -4.83 -5.83 -2.73
N LEU A 50 -4.51 -6.97 -3.36
CA LEU A 50 -3.49 -7.07 -4.42
C LEU A 50 -3.79 -6.14 -5.59
N ALA A 51 -5.04 -6.11 -6.07
CA ALA A 51 -5.45 -5.20 -7.13
C ALA A 51 -5.29 -3.71 -6.71
N GLY A 52 -5.48 -3.38 -5.44
CA GLY A 52 -5.21 -2.07 -4.87
C GLY A 52 -3.72 -1.73 -4.88
N LEU A 53 -2.86 -2.68 -4.48
CA LEU A 53 -1.39 -2.52 -4.53
C LEU A 53 -0.90 -2.26 -5.96
N GLU A 54 -1.40 -3.01 -6.95
CA GLU A 54 -1.06 -2.79 -8.35
C GLU A 54 -1.43 -1.38 -8.82
N ARG A 55 -2.58 -0.85 -8.39
CA ARG A 55 -3.00 0.52 -8.74
C ARG A 55 -2.08 1.56 -8.10
N LEU A 56 -1.71 1.37 -6.84
CA LEU A 56 -0.79 2.26 -6.13
C LEU A 56 0.62 2.23 -6.72
N ALA A 57 1.14 1.04 -7.06
CA ALA A 57 2.44 0.89 -7.69
C ALA A 57 2.50 1.61 -9.05
N LYS A 58 1.43 1.50 -9.86
CA LYS A 58 1.34 2.17 -11.18
C LYS A 58 1.47 3.69 -11.11
N ILE A 59 1.06 4.31 -10.01
CA ILE A 59 1.13 5.77 -9.82
C ILE A 59 2.39 6.21 -9.07
N GLY A 60 3.30 5.29 -8.73
CA GLY A 60 4.59 5.61 -8.13
C GLY A 60 4.69 5.45 -6.60
N VAL A 61 3.70 4.81 -5.96
CA VAL A 61 3.85 4.40 -4.55
C VAL A 61 4.83 3.24 -4.46
N THR A 62 5.83 3.33 -3.59
CA THR A 62 6.93 2.34 -3.49
C THR A 62 6.73 1.35 -2.35
N TRP A 63 5.99 1.72 -1.31
CA TRP A 63 5.59 0.80 -0.24
C TRP A 63 4.30 1.22 0.45
N VAL A 64 3.65 0.26 1.12
CA VAL A 64 2.43 0.48 1.90
C VAL A 64 2.61 0.07 3.35
N GLN A 65 1.82 0.68 4.22
CA GLN A 65 1.69 0.26 5.61
C GLN A 65 0.51 -0.70 5.75
N VAL A 66 0.69 -1.78 6.51
CA VAL A 66 -0.36 -2.77 6.80
C VAL A 66 -0.81 -2.57 8.25
N GLY A 67 -2.09 -2.22 8.43
CA GLY A 67 -2.68 -2.16 9.75
C GLY A 67 -2.89 -3.56 10.33
N LEU A 68 -2.58 -3.74 11.61
CA LEU A 68 -2.81 -4.99 12.33
C LEU A 68 -3.88 -4.78 13.43
N PRO A 69 -4.68 -5.81 13.76
CA PRO A 69 -5.62 -5.73 14.86
C PRO A 69 -4.89 -5.50 16.19
N GLY A 70 -5.53 -4.80 17.14
CA GLY A 70 -4.90 -4.39 18.40
C GLY A 70 -5.55 -4.98 19.66
N ASP A 71 -6.51 -5.88 19.50
CA ASP A 71 -7.36 -6.42 20.56
C ASP A 71 -6.74 -7.62 21.29
N SER A 72 -5.92 -8.44 20.61
CA SER A 72 -5.17 -9.51 21.26
C SER A 72 -3.92 -9.95 20.47
N LEU A 73 -2.92 -10.49 21.17
CA LEU A 73 -1.73 -11.06 20.54
C LEU A 73 -2.06 -12.22 19.59
N ALA A 74 -3.00 -13.09 19.99
CA ALA A 74 -3.39 -14.23 19.16
C ALA A 74 -3.96 -13.76 17.81
N HIS A 75 -4.88 -12.79 17.85
CA HIS A 75 -5.49 -12.25 16.64
C HIS A 75 -4.47 -11.51 15.75
N VAL A 76 -3.50 -10.79 16.33
CA VAL A 76 -2.39 -10.19 15.56
C VAL A 76 -1.60 -11.25 14.79
N LEU A 77 -1.25 -12.36 15.45
CA LEU A 77 -0.45 -13.41 14.83
C LEU A 77 -1.22 -14.11 13.70
N GLU A 78 -2.51 -14.39 13.92
CA GLU A 78 -3.40 -14.93 12.88
C GLU A 78 -3.50 -13.99 11.67
N ALA A 79 -3.63 -12.67 11.90
CA ALA A 79 -3.69 -11.68 10.83
C ALA A 79 -2.36 -11.61 10.04
N ILE A 80 -1.21 -11.71 10.72
CA ILE A 80 0.11 -11.74 10.07
C ILE A 80 0.25 -13.00 9.20
N GLU A 81 -0.15 -14.17 9.71
CA GLU A 81 -0.08 -15.43 8.97
C GLU A 81 -1.01 -15.43 7.75
N GLN A 82 -2.25 -14.96 7.93
CA GLN A 82 -3.21 -14.77 6.83
C GLN A 82 -2.64 -13.84 5.76
N PHE A 83 -2.10 -12.68 6.15
CA PHE A 83 -1.55 -11.72 5.19
C PHE A 83 -0.32 -12.27 4.46
N GLY A 84 0.58 -12.93 5.19
CA GLY A 84 1.77 -13.56 4.62
C GLY A 84 1.43 -14.62 3.57
N SER A 85 0.43 -15.46 3.85
CA SER A 85 0.03 -16.55 2.94
C SER A 85 -0.84 -16.08 1.76
N SER A 86 -1.74 -15.11 1.98
CA SER A 86 -2.71 -14.70 0.95
C SER A 86 -2.27 -13.50 0.10
N VAL A 87 -1.40 -12.63 0.63
CA VAL A 87 -0.92 -11.44 -0.09
C VAL A 87 0.55 -11.59 -0.43
N ILE A 88 1.44 -11.73 0.56
CA ILE A 88 2.89 -11.70 0.32
C ILE A 88 3.35 -12.86 -0.57
N ALA A 89 2.86 -14.08 -0.34
CA ALA A 89 3.19 -15.23 -1.17
C ALA A 89 2.60 -15.16 -2.59
N ALA A 90 1.57 -14.33 -2.80
CA ALA A 90 0.89 -14.15 -4.09
C ALA A 90 1.39 -12.94 -4.89
N SER A 91 2.05 -11.97 -4.22
CA SER A 91 2.73 -10.84 -4.86
C SER A 91 4.05 -11.31 -5.47
N VAL A 92 4.06 -11.52 -6.78
CA VAL A 92 5.24 -11.88 -7.60
C VAL A 92 5.65 -10.69 -8.46
#